data_AF-A0A7S3BW65-F1
#
_entry.id   AF-A0A7S3BW65-F1
#
_cell.length_a   1.000
_cell.length_b   1.000
_cell.length_c   1.000
_cell.angle_alpha   90.00
_cell.angle_beta   90.00
_cell.angle_gamma   90.00
#
_symmetry.space_group_name_H-M   'P 1'
#
loop_
_entity.id
_entity.type
_entity.pdbx_description
1 polymer ?
#
loop_
_entity_poly.entity_id
_entity_poly.type
_entity_poly.pdbx_seq_one_letter_code
_entity_poly.pdbx_strand_id
1 'polypeptide(L)'
;MRCSGCFKQEPDLSKAFCSKCGNTSLVRLASVVDSSGRQRLLPEGRAPARVRSTNVRGTKYPMPKPQVGRNAKNLMLAEDQMAEAADKLRRQGKIKTVNVFDPDYDMDSHFGRKGKKGNGIGNALQVGFGKRNPNDVRSRPKRT
;
A
#
# COMPACT_ATOMS: atom_id res chain seq x y z
N MET A 1 5.94 13.41 2.90
CA MET A 1 5.43 12.56 4.00
C MET A 1 6.01 13.05 5.32
N ARG A 2 5.25 12.97 6.42
CA ARG A 2 5.76 13.21 7.78
C ARG A 2 5.43 12.01 8.66
N CYS A 3 6.39 11.52 9.43
CA CYS A 3 6.15 10.49 10.42
C CYS A 3 5.40 11.06 11.65
N SER A 4 4.36 10.38 12.14
CA SER A 4 3.63 10.81 13.34
C SER A 4 4.42 10.59 14.64
N GLY A 5 5.26 9.57 14.71
CA GLY A 5 6.08 9.26 15.89
C GLY A 5 7.36 10.09 15.99
N CYS A 6 8.27 9.96 15.01
CA CYS A 6 9.59 10.60 15.07
C CYS A 6 9.67 11.97 14.36
N PHE A 7 8.57 12.45 13.77
CA PHE A 7 8.43 13.72 13.03
C PHE A 7 9.40 13.96 11.87
N LYS A 8 10.16 12.94 11.45
CA LYS A 8 10.99 12.99 10.25
C LYS A 8 10.12 13.29 9.02
N GLN A 9 10.60 14.22 8.20
CA GLN A 9 10.03 14.54 6.91
C GLN A 9 10.76 13.73 5.84
N GLU A 10 9.98 13.09 4.97
CA GLU A 10 10.46 12.31 3.84
C GLU A 10 9.82 12.88 2.56
N PRO A 11 10.61 13.26 1.54
CA PRO A 11 10.06 13.80 0.29
C PRO A 11 9.39 12.71 -0.55
N ASP A 12 9.86 11.47 -0.44
CA ASP A 12 9.35 10.34 -1.21
C ASP A 12 7.94 9.91 -0.76
N LEU A 13 7.01 9.86 -1.71
CA LEU A 13 5.61 9.50 -1.52
C LEU A 13 5.34 8.00 -1.69
N SER A 14 6.32 7.27 -2.21
CA SER A 14 6.24 5.83 -2.46
C SER A 14 6.52 4.99 -1.19
N LYS A 15 7.27 5.55 -0.23
CA LYS A 15 7.62 4.91 1.04
C LYS A 15 6.39 4.65 1.91
N ALA A 16 6.27 3.42 2.40
CA ALA A 16 5.28 3.03 3.39
C ALA A 16 5.83 3.06 4.83
N PHE A 17 7.14 2.86 5.00
CA PHE A 17 7.83 2.84 6.30
C PHE A 17 8.70 4.07 6.47
N CYS A 18 8.85 4.54 7.71
CA CYS A 18 9.75 5.65 8.01
C CYS A 18 11.21 5.19 8.03
N SER A 19 12.07 5.84 7.25
CA SER A 19 13.52 5.59 7.19
C SER A 19 14.24 5.67 8.55
N LYS A 20 13.74 6.49 9.48
CA LYS A 20 14.37 6.73 10.78
C LYS A 20 13.92 5.73 11.85
N CYS A 21 12.63 5.39 11.91
CA CYS A 21 12.07 4.60 13.01
C CYS A 21 11.41 3.29 12.57
N GLY A 22 11.43 2.94 11.27
CA GLY A 22 10.92 1.68 10.73
C GLY A 22 9.40 1.49 10.78
N ASN A 23 8.65 2.39 11.43
CA ASN A 23 7.21 2.25 11.61
C ASN A 23 6.41 2.70 10.37
N THR A 24 5.22 2.12 10.18
CA THR A 24 4.24 2.48 9.13
C THR A 24 3.41 3.71 9.51
N SER A 25 4.06 4.74 10.03
CA SER A 25 3.44 5.92 10.64
C SER A 25 3.58 7.18 9.78
N LEU A 26 3.86 7.01 8.49
CA LEU A 26 3.99 8.09 7.53
C LEU A 26 2.61 8.62 7.10
N VAL A 27 2.39 9.91 7.29
CA VAL A 27 1.18 10.62 6.86
C VAL A 27 1.49 11.48 5.62
N ARG A 28 0.55 11.47 4.67
CA ARG A 28 0.56 12.36 3.50
C ARG A 28 0.09 13.74 3.93
N LEU A 29 0.97 14.72 3.79
CA LEU A 29 0.71 16.13 4.09
C LEU A 29 0.99 16.98 2.86
N ALA A 30 0.16 17.99 2.64
CA ALA A 30 0.42 19.02 1.65
C ALA A 30 1.52 19.95 2.15
N SER A 31 2.40 20.36 1.23
CA SER A 31 3.43 21.36 1.47
C SER A 31 3.17 22.58 0.61
N VAL A 32 3.27 23.77 1.20
CA VAL A 32 3.26 25.05 0.47
C VAL A 32 4.69 25.56 0.44
N VAL A 33 5.13 26.02 -0.73
CA VAL A 33 6.46 26.61 -0.92
C VAL A 33 6.24 28.09 -1.26
N ASP A 34 6.84 28.97 -0.47
CA ASP A 34 6.79 30.42 -0.70
C ASP A 34 7.74 30.81 -1.84
N SER A 35 7.56 32.00 -2.42
CA SER A 35 8.47 32.55 -3.46
C SER A 35 9.94 32.67 -3.02
N SER A 36 10.17 32.73 -1.71
CA SER A 36 11.51 32.70 -1.09
C SER A 36 12.12 31.29 -0.95
N GLY A 37 11.43 30.25 -1.43
CA GLY A 37 11.87 28.85 -1.34
C GLY A 37 11.65 28.20 0.02
N ARG A 38 10.98 28.87 0.97
CA ARG A 38 10.65 28.29 2.27
C ARG A 38 9.47 27.33 2.14
N GLN A 39 9.67 26.08 2.56
CA GLN A 39 8.62 25.06 2.58
C GLN A 39 7.93 25.00 3.95
N ARG A 40 6.59 25.05 3.96
CA ARG A 40 5.75 24.87 5.14
C ARG A 40 4.81 23.68 4.93
N LEU A 41 4.76 22.77 5.90
CA LEU A 41 3.81 21.67 5.90
C LEU A 41 2.47 22.13 6.49
N LEU A 42 1.38 21.79 5.81
CA LEU A 42 0.04 22.04 6.33
C LEU A 42 -0.28 21.07 7.49
N PRO A 43 -1.04 21.53 8.50
CA PRO A 43 -1.45 20.68 9.62
C PRO A 43 -2.48 19.63 9.20
N GLU A 44 -2.51 18.50 9.92
CA GLU A 44 -3.46 17.40 9.71
C GLU A 44 -4.91 17.76 10.08
N GLY A 45 -5.14 18.91 10.72
CA GLY A 45 -6.45 19.29 11.27
C GLY A 45 -7.59 19.32 10.24
N ARG A 46 -7.27 19.56 8.95
CA ARG A 46 -8.27 19.54 7.85
C ARG A 46 -8.31 18.22 7.07
N ALA A 47 -7.43 17.26 7.37
CA ALA A 47 -7.43 15.96 6.70
C ALA A 47 -8.64 15.11 7.15
N PRO A 48 -9.16 14.20 6.29
CA PRO A 48 -10.22 13.28 6.68
C PRO A 48 -9.77 12.38 7.84
N ALA A 49 -10.68 12.06 8.76
CA ALA A 49 -10.38 11.32 9.99
C ALA A 49 -9.71 9.94 9.77
N ARG A 50 -9.86 9.35 8.58
CA ARG A 50 -9.19 8.08 8.20
C ARG A 50 -7.69 8.23 7.92
N VAL A 51 -7.22 9.46 7.69
CA VAL A 51 -5.83 9.78 7.32
C VAL A 51 -5.09 10.46 8.47
N ARG A 52 -5.82 10.97 9.47
CA ARG A 52 -5.22 11.62 10.64
C ARG A 52 -4.44 10.61 11.47
N SER A 53 -3.23 10.99 11.87
CA SER A 53 -2.38 10.20 12.75
C SER A 53 -3.02 9.88 14.11
N THR A 54 -3.98 10.70 14.56
CA THR A 54 -4.71 10.51 15.81
C THR A 54 -5.67 9.32 15.78
N ASN A 55 -6.05 8.80 14.61
CA ASN A 55 -7.00 7.70 14.53
C ASN A 55 -6.31 6.34 14.72
N VAL A 56 -6.47 5.77 15.92
CA VAL A 56 -5.86 4.49 16.31
C VAL A 56 -6.76 3.28 15.96
N ARG A 57 -7.94 3.50 15.37
CA ARG A 57 -8.87 2.40 15.04
C ARG A 57 -8.27 1.44 14.02
N GLY A 58 -8.39 0.15 14.29
CA GLY A 58 -7.89 -0.91 13.40
C GLY A 58 -6.37 -1.12 13.39
N THR A 59 -5.62 -0.41 14.24
CA THR A 59 -4.17 -0.63 14.40
C THR A 59 -3.83 -1.82 15.29
N LYS A 60 -4.71 -2.16 16.25
CA LYS A 60 -4.57 -3.30 17.15
C LYS A 60 -5.52 -4.42 16.74
N TYR A 61 -4.98 -5.58 16.37
CA TYR A 61 -5.71 -6.76 15.94
C TYR A 61 -4.89 -8.02 16.23
N PRO A 62 -5.51 -9.20 16.38
CA PRO A 62 -4.79 -10.46 16.52
C PRO A 62 -4.00 -10.75 15.25
N MET A 63 -2.69 -10.94 15.38
CA MET A 63 -1.83 -11.28 14.25
C MET A 63 -1.96 -12.77 13.91
N PRO A 64 -2.02 -13.14 12.61
CA PRO A 64 -1.94 -14.53 12.20
C PRO A 64 -0.56 -15.09 12.56
N LYS A 65 -0.51 -16.39 12.88
CA LYS A 65 0.76 -17.07 13.14
C LYS A 65 1.63 -17.01 11.87
N PRO A 66 2.95 -16.81 11.99
CA PRO A 66 3.84 -16.83 10.85
C PRO A 66 3.80 -18.21 10.20
N GLN A 67 3.58 -18.24 8.89
CA GLN A 67 3.56 -19.47 8.10
C GLN A 67 4.83 -19.60 7.29
N VAL A 68 5.31 -20.84 7.14
CA VAL A 68 6.47 -21.19 6.32
C VAL A 68 5.99 -21.93 5.06
N GLY A 69 6.71 -21.78 3.95
CA GLY A 69 6.45 -22.49 2.69
C GLY A 69 6.15 -21.55 1.51
N ARG A 70 6.17 -22.13 0.30
CA ARG A 70 6.06 -21.38 -0.97
C ARG A 70 4.77 -20.55 -1.11
N ASN A 71 3.69 -21.01 -0.48
CA ASN A 71 2.36 -20.41 -0.57
C ASN A 71 1.96 -19.64 0.71
N ALA A 72 2.88 -19.43 1.65
CA ALA A 72 2.62 -18.66 2.85
C ALA A 72 2.28 -17.20 2.49
N LYS A 73 1.20 -16.67 3.07
CA LYS A 73 0.75 -15.28 2.88
C LYS A 73 0.89 -14.51 4.18
N ASN A 74 2.13 -14.27 4.57
CA ASN A 74 2.45 -13.50 5.78
C ASN A 74 2.16 -12.01 5.55
N LEU A 75 1.82 -11.31 6.63
CA LEU A 75 1.66 -9.87 6.64
C LEU A 75 3.04 -9.19 6.52
N MET A 76 3.13 -8.11 5.72
CA MET A 76 4.32 -7.28 5.68
C MET A 76 4.28 -6.27 6.84
N LEU A 77 5.25 -6.34 7.74
CA LEU A 77 5.35 -5.52 8.94
C LEU A 77 6.57 -4.60 8.95
N ALA A 78 7.53 -4.83 8.04
CA ALA A 78 8.77 -4.08 7.95
C ALA A 78 9.20 -3.85 6.49
N GLU A 79 10.13 -2.90 6.30
CA GLU A 79 10.60 -2.44 4.99
C GLU A 79 11.45 -3.48 4.24
N ASP A 80 12.24 -4.26 4.98
CA ASP A 80 13.03 -5.37 4.47
C ASP A 80 12.15 -6.48 3.88
N GLN A 81 11.06 -6.84 4.56
CA GLN A 81 10.06 -7.81 4.07
C GLN A 81 9.41 -7.33 2.78
N MET A 82 9.21 -6.02 2.67
CA MET A 82 8.68 -5.39 1.47
C MET A 82 9.68 -5.51 0.31
N ALA A 83 10.95 -5.16 0.52
CA ALA A 83 11.97 -5.30 -0.51
C ALA A 83 12.09 -6.75 -1.01
N GLU A 84 12.12 -7.72 -0.10
CA GLU A 84 12.20 -9.14 -0.45
C GLU A 84 11.00 -9.61 -1.26
N ALA A 85 9.80 -9.16 -0.90
CA ALA A 85 8.58 -9.55 -1.59
C ALA A 85 8.46 -8.92 -2.99
N ALA A 86 8.94 -7.69 -3.16
CA ALA A 86 9.05 -7.05 -4.48
C ALA A 86 10.01 -7.84 -5.39
N ASP A 87 11.17 -8.24 -4.87
CA ASP A 87 12.16 -9.04 -5.61
C ASP A 87 11.61 -10.43 -5.99
N LYS A 88 10.92 -11.10 -5.06
CA LYS A 88 10.23 -12.38 -5.35
C LYS A 88 9.21 -12.22 -6.46
N LEU A 89 8.43 -11.14 -6.46
CA LEU A 89 7.43 -10.87 -7.50
C LEU A 89 8.09 -10.62 -8.86
N ARG A 90 9.20 -9.86 -8.88
CA ARG A 90 10.00 -9.59 -10.09
C ARG A 90 10.55 -10.89 -10.69
N ARG A 91 11.18 -11.74 -9.87
CA ARG A 91 11.75 -13.04 -10.29
C ARG A 91 10.69 -14.00 -10.85
N GLN A 92 9.47 -13.95 -10.34
CA GLN A 92 8.38 -14.81 -10.80
C GLN A 92 7.73 -14.35 -12.12
N GLY A 93 8.16 -13.22 -12.70
CA GLY A 93 7.59 -12.70 -13.96
C GLY A 93 6.09 -12.37 -13.84
N LYS A 94 5.60 -12.16 -12.62
CA LYS A 94 4.18 -11.89 -12.33
C LYS A 94 3.79 -10.42 -12.54
N ILE A 95 4.78 -9.55 -12.75
CA ILE A 95 4.55 -8.17 -13.18
C ILE A 95 4.45 -8.18 -14.71
N LYS A 96 3.32 -8.67 -15.22
CA LYS A 96 2.98 -8.52 -16.64
C LYS A 96 2.10 -7.29 -16.74
N THR A 97 2.70 -6.14 -17.03
CA THR A 97 1.96 -4.98 -17.52
C THR A 97 1.63 -5.27 -18.96
N VAL A 98 0.35 -5.20 -19.31
CA VAL A 98 -0.07 -5.41 -20.70
C VAL A 98 -0.35 -4.06 -21.30
N ASN A 99 0.39 -3.72 -22.35
CA ASN A 99 0.27 -2.46 -23.06
C ASN A 99 -0.66 -2.66 -24.26
N VAL A 100 -1.81 -1.97 -24.24
CA VAL A 100 -2.83 -2.04 -25.29
C VAL A 100 -2.32 -1.51 -26.64
N PHE A 101 -1.27 -0.68 -26.61
CA PHE A 101 -0.67 -0.08 -27.80
C PHE A 101 0.53 -0.88 -28.36
N ASP A 102 0.86 -2.04 -27.78
CA ASP A 102 1.88 -2.90 -28.39
C ASP A 102 1.34 -3.51 -29.71
N PRO A 103 2.15 -3.57 -30.78
CA PRO A 103 1.72 -4.12 -32.07
C PRO A 103 1.33 -5.60 -31.99
N ASP A 104 1.84 -6.32 -30.99
CA ASP A 104 1.53 -7.73 -30.72
C ASP A 104 0.40 -7.91 -29.68
N TYR A 105 -0.38 -6.85 -29.39
CA TYR A 105 -1.45 -6.93 -28.39
C TYR A 105 -2.64 -7.77 -28.87
N ASP A 106 -2.87 -8.89 -28.19
CA ASP A 106 -4.05 -9.73 -28.43
C ASP A 106 -5.28 -9.21 -27.65
N MET A 107 -6.21 -8.58 -28.39
CA MET A 107 -7.46 -8.04 -27.86
C MET A 107 -8.35 -9.11 -27.21
N ASP A 108 -8.35 -10.34 -27.73
CA ASP A 108 -9.23 -11.42 -27.24
C ASP A 108 -8.70 -12.00 -25.92
N SER A 109 -7.38 -12.02 -25.73
CA SER A 109 -6.76 -12.43 -24.45
C SER A 109 -7.11 -11.53 -23.26
N HIS A 110 -7.42 -10.26 -23.51
CA HIS A 110 -7.66 -9.24 -22.49
C HIS A 110 -9.14 -8.90 -22.28
N PHE A 111 -9.90 -8.75 -23.37
CA PHE A 111 -11.32 -8.36 -23.33
C PHE A 111 -12.29 -9.49 -23.68
N GLY A 112 -11.80 -10.65 -24.15
CA GLY A 112 -12.62 -11.80 -24.51
C GLY A 112 -13.27 -12.51 -23.31
N ARG A 113 -14.10 -13.52 -23.59
CA ARG A 113 -14.85 -14.30 -22.57
C ARG A 113 -13.95 -15.06 -21.58
N LYS A 114 -12.71 -15.36 -21.98
CA LYS A 114 -11.65 -15.95 -21.12
C LYS A 114 -10.67 -14.89 -20.61
N GLY A 115 -10.91 -13.62 -20.91
CA GLY A 115 -10.09 -12.50 -20.50
C GLY A 115 -9.94 -12.51 -18.99
N LYS A 116 -8.71 -12.77 -18.52
CA LYS A 116 -8.36 -12.44 -17.15
C LYS A 116 -8.46 -10.93 -17.10
N LYS A 117 -9.54 -10.39 -16.50
CA LYS A 117 -9.68 -8.94 -16.22
C LYS A 117 -8.30 -8.46 -15.86
N GLY A 118 -7.70 -7.65 -16.73
CA GLY A 118 -6.27 -7.34 -16.67
C GLY A 118 -5.92 -7.09 -15.21
N ASN A 119 -4.87 -7.74 -14.73
CA ASN A 119 -4.39 -7.59 -13.35
C ASN A 119 -4.00 -6.12 -13.16
N GLY A 120 -4.99 -5.24 -12.98
CA GLY A 120 -4.83 -3.81 -12.92
C GLY A 120 -4.02 -3.53 -11.68
N ILE A 121 -2.72 -3.27 -11.88
CA ILE A 121 -1.78 -2.82 -10.84
C ILE A 121 -1.97 -3.63 -9.53
N GLY A 122 -2.21 -4.94 -9.68
CA GLY A 122 -2.94 -5.73 -8.68
C GLY A 122 -2.07 -6.43 -7.65
N ASN A 123 -0.74 -6.32 -7.76
CA ASN A 123 0.19 -6.78 -6.73
C ASN A 123 0.93 -5.59 -6.14
N ALA A 124 0.20 -4.51 -5.85
CA ALA A 124 0.73 -3.48 -4.96
C ALA A 124 1.02 -4.17 -3.62
N LEU A 125 2.29 -4.35 -3.36
CA LEU A 125 2.82 -4.98 -2.18
C LEU A 125 2.15 -4.38 -0.94
N GLN A 126 1.31 -5.19 -0.28
CA GLN A 126 0.39 -4.69 0.72
C GLN A 126 1.03 -4.78 2.11
N VAL A 127 1.14 -3.63 2.77
CA VAL A 127 1.56 -3.54 4.18
C VAL A 127 0.38 -3.91 5.08
N GLY A 128 0.60 -4.88 5.98
CA GLY A 128 -0.44 -5.43 6.86
C GLY A 128 -1.72 -5.79 6.09
N PHE A 129 -2.86 -5.33 6.61
CA PHE A 129 -4.18 -5.50 5.98
C PHE A 129 -4.56 -4.35 5.01
N GLY A 130 -3.62 -3.46 4.69
CA GLY A 130 -3.83 -2.28 3.84
C GLY A 130 -4.90 -1.32 4.37
N LYS A 131 -5.77 -0.82 3.50
CA LYS A 131 -6.78 0.21 3.84
C LYS A 131 -7.99 -0.31 4.62
N ARG A 132 -8.09 -1.62 4.85
CA ARG A 132 -9.25 -2.23 5.54
C ARG A 132 -8.95 -2.38 7.02
N ASN A 133 -9.89 -1.98 7.87
CA ASN A 133 -9.83 -2.28 9.30
C ASN A 133 -10.14 -3.76 9.52
N PRO A 134 -9.22 -4.57 10.07
CA PRO A 134 -9.45 -6.00 10.33
C PRO A 134 -10.58 -6.26 11.33
N ASN A 135 -10.86 -5.29 12.19
CA ASN A 135 -11.86 -5.38 13.25
C ASN A 135 -13.26 -4.95 12.78
N ASP A 136 -13.43 -4.48 11.53
CA ASP A 136 -14.76 -4.13 11.02
C ASP A 136 -15.62 -5.39 10.83
N VAL A 137 -16.88 -5.30 11.26
CA VAL A 137 -17.87 -6.36 11.06
C VAL A 137 -18.12 -6.53 9.56
N ARG A 138 -17.80 -7.71 9.04
CA ARG A 138 -18.12 -8.04 7.64
C ARG A 138 -19.62 -8.24 7.51
N SER A 139 -20.25 -7.66 6.49
CA SER A 139 -21.64 -7.99 6.21
C SER A 139 -21.71 -9.48 5.90
N ARG A 140 -22.68 -10.18 6.49
CA ARG A 140 -22.94 -11.58 6.15
C ARG A 140 -23.22 -11.66 4.65
N PRO A 141 -22.60 -12.60 3.92
CA PRO A 141 -23.00 -12.85 2.54
C PRO A 141 -24.49 -13.21 2.55
N LYS A 142 -25.27 -12.63 1.63
CA LYS A 142 -26.66 -13.07 1.45
C LYS A 142 -26.61 -14.56 1.14
N ARG A 143 -27.27 -15.38 1.97
CA ARG A 143 -27.55 -16.78 1.62
C ARG A 143 -28.49 -16.73 0.41
N THR A 144 -27.94 -16.94 -0.78
CA THR A 144 -28.69 -17.40 -1.95
C THR A 144 -28.65 -18.91 -1.97
#